data_AF-A0A9P3PQ41-F1
#
_entry.id   AF-A0A9P3PQ41-F1
#
_cell.length_a   1.000
_cell.length_b   1.000
_cell.length_c   1.000
_cell.angle_alpha   90.00
_cell.angle_beta   90.00
_cell.angle_gamma   90.00
#
_symmetry.space_group_name_H-M   'P 1'
#
loop_
_entity.id
_entity.type
_entity.pdbx_description
1 polymer ?
#
loop_
_entity_poly.entity_id
_entity_poly.type
_entity_poly.pdbx_seq_one_letter_code
_entity_poly.pdbx_strand_id
1 'polypeptide(L)'
;MHKILDTIEPSLRLSDAQPLLNDLHNAIHELRNLPPPSSGAISGLNEGPLVWSHPSSPQVIPPFKDIDAFHEMLFSRVIYKTRLPRLRRLARPVHAKQHRIRFTHADLHVGNIIVKDGRLAAIIDWEFAGWYPEYCECISIQTQALRQKASLAFWDAVGAFADGKYGDEKVLHTALLGSAGNTAVPDDVAPDLAGLGEEL
;
A
#
# COMPACT_ATOMS: atom_id res chain seq x y z
N MET A 1 22.11 19.05 -28.64
CA MET A 1 22.75 19.05 -27.32
C MET A 1 21.64 18.93 -26.27
N HIS A 2 21.35 17.71 -25.80
CA HIS A 2 20.28 17.46 -24.83
C HIS A 2 20.76 17.90 -23.44
N LYS A 3 20.10 18.89 -22.84
CA LYS A 3 20.32 19.25 -21.44
C LYS A 3 19.56 18.25 -20.58
N ILE A 4 20.31 17.46 -19.83
CA ILE A 4 19.83 16.59 -18.76
C ILE A 4 19.26 17.48 -17.66
N LEU A 5 18.03 17.21 -17.21
CA LEU A 5 17.34 17.91 -16.11
C LEU A 5 17.89 17.44 -14.74
N ASP A 6 19.19 17.57 -14.53
CA ASP A 6 19.85 17.23 -13.24
C ASP A 6 19.92 18.41 -12.26
N THR A 7 19.21 19.52 -12.51
CA THR A 7 19.41 20.76 -11.72
C THR A 7 18.15 21.50 -11.28
N ILE A 8 16.99 20.86 -11.34
CA ILE A 8 15.79 21.40 -10.68
C ILE A 8 15.39 20.39 -9.63
N GLU A 9 15.87 20.57 -8.39
CA GLU A 9 15.13 20.03 -7.25
C GLU A 9 13.72 20.63 -7.36
N PRO A 10 12.66 19.81 -7.53
CA PRO A 10 11.31 20.32 -7.45
C PRO A 10 11.08 20.68 -6.00
N SER A 11 11.43 21.90 -5.61
CA SER A 11 10.90 22.51 -4.39
C SER A 11 9.44 22.85 -4.64
N LEU A 12 8.60 21.82 -4.73
CA LEU A 12 7.16 21.99 -4.63
C LEU A 12 6.93 22.46 -3.19
N ARG A 13 6.83 23.78 -2.99
CA ARG A 13 6.31 24.29 -1.72
C ARG A 13 4.88 23.83 -1.62
N LEU A 14 4.60 22.95 -0.66
CA LEU A 14 3.26 22.40 -0.44
C LEU A 14 2.19 23.49 -0.29
N SER A 15 2.59 24.69 0.19
CA SER A 15 1.74 25.89 0.26
C SER A 15 1.17 26.32 -1.10
N ASP A 16 1.91 26.13 -2.18
CA ASP A 16 1.55 26.59 -3.52
C ASP A 16 0.80 25.48 -4.31
N ALA A 17 0.77 24.27 -3.75
CA ALA A 17 0.14 23.08 -4.34
C ALA A 17 -1.26 22.80 -3.76
N GLN A 18 -1.85 23.71 -2.98
CA GLN A 18 -3.14 23.50 -2.32
C GLN A 18 -4.26 23.02 -3.27
N PRO A 19 -4.41 23.54 -4.50
CA PRO A 19 -5.41 23.04 -5.44
C PRO A 19 -5.21 21.55 -5.78
N LEU A 20 -3.97 21.14 -6.07
CA LEU A 20 -3.61 19.75 -6.36
C LEU A 20 -3.86 18.85 -5.14
N LEU A 21 -3.45 19.28 -3.94
CA LEU A 21 -3.66 18.51 -2.71
C LEU A 21 -5.15 18.28 -2.46
N ASN A 22 -5.99 19.29 -2.65
CA ASN A 22 -7.44 19.19 -2.51
C ASN A 22 -8.05 18.28 -3.58
N ASP A 23 -7.63 18.40 -4.84
CA ASP A 23 -8.13 17.53 -5.91
C ASP A 23 -7.80 16.05 -5.62
N LEU A 24 -6.58 15.77 -5.18
CA LEU A 24 -6.15 14.41 -4.80
C LEU A 24 -6.90 13.88 -3.58
N HIS A 25 -7.05 14.69 -2.53
CA HIS A 25 -7.83 14.33 -1.36
C HIS A 25 -9.25 13.92 -1.76
N ASN A 26 -9.91 14.73 -2.59
CA ASN A 26 -11.27 14.49 -3.04
C ASN A 26 -11.35 13.24 -3.93
N ALA A 27 -10.47 13.10 -4.92
CA ALA A 27 -10.44 11.94 -5.81
C ALA A 27 -10.24 10.62 -5.04
N ILE A 28 -9.30 10.61 -4.08
CA ILE A 28 -9.09 9.45 -3.22
C ILE A 28 -10.35 9.21 -2.39
N HIS A 29 -10.90 10.23 -1.74
CA HIS A 29 -12.10 10.07 -0.92
C HIS A 29 -13.29 9.53 -1.73
N GLU A 30 -13.47 9.94 -2.98
CA GLU A 30 -14.47 9.39 -3.90
C GLU A 30 -14.23 7.89 -4.16
N LEU A 31 -13.01 7.51 -4.55
CA LEU A 31 -12.64 6.11 -4.78
C LEU A 31 -12.88 5.25 -3.53
N ARG A 32 -12.51 5.76 -2.36
CA ARG A 32 -12.69 5.08 -1.08
C ARG A 32 -14.16 4.95 -0.69
N ASN A 33 -15.06 5.77 -1.23
CA ASN A 33 -16.49 5.69 -0.96
C ASN A 33 -17.30 4.91 -2.00
N LEU A 34 -16.64 4.31 -3.00
CA LEU A 34 -17.31 3.38 -3.89
C LEU A 34 -17.94 2.23 -3.08
N PRO A 35 -19.17 1.80 -3.44
CA PRO A 35 -19.86 0.74 -2.73
C PRO A 35 -19.10 -0.59 -2.91
N PRO A 36 -18.70 -1.26 -1.82
CA PRO A 36 -17.98 -2.53 -1.92
C PRO A 36 -18.90 -3.64 -2.44
N PRO A 37 -18.32 -4.74 -2.95
CA PRO A 37 -19.07 -5.92 -3.35
C PRO A 37 -19.94 -6.42 -2.19
N SER A 38 -21.19 -6.78 -2.48
CA SER A 38 -22.12 -7.30 -1.47
C SER A 38 -21.65 -8.61 -0.85
N SER A 39 -20.77 -9.35 -1.54
CA SER A 39 -20.15 -10.57 -1.06
C SER A 39 -19.15 -10.37 0.07
N GLY A 40 -18.61 -9.14 0.23
CA GLY A 40 -17.47 -8.92 1.11
C GLY A 40 -16.17 -9.58 0.62
N ALA A 41 -16.06 -9.85 -0.68
CA ALA A 41 -14.87 -10.48 -1.26
C ALA A 41 -13.72 -9.49 -1.48
N ILE A 42 -12.49 -9.96 -1.26
CA ILE A 42 -11.26 -9.31 -1.74
C ILE A 42 -11.08 -9.73 -3.20
N SER A 43 -11.16 -8.78 -4.12
CA SER A 43 -11.35 -9.10 -5.54
C SER A 43 -10.94 -7.96 -6.45
N GLY A 44 -10.75 -8.24 -7.74
CA GLY A 44 -10.61 -7.20 -8.75
C GLY A 44 -11.95 -6.53 -9.05
N LEU A 45 -11.99 -5.78 -10.16
CA LEU A 45 -13.24 -5.21 -10.66
C LEU A 45 -14.26 -6.33 -10.94
N ASN A 46 -15.55 -6.03 -10.70
CA ASN A 46 -16.67 -6.95 -10.90
C ASN A 46 -16.49 -8.31 -10.19
N GLU A 47 -15.89 -8.30 -9.00
CA GLU A 47 -15.60 -9.51 -8.21
C GLU A 47 -14.69 -10.52 -8.92
N GLY A 48 -13.92 -10.04 -9.91
CA GLY A 48 -13.02 -10.86 -10.71
C GLY A 48 -11.66 -11.11 -10.05
N PRO A 49 -10.72 -11.72 -10.81
CA PRO A 49 -9.34 -11.91 -10.39
C PRO A 49 -8.61 -10.59 -10.08
N LEU A 50 -7.63 -10.67 -9.19
CA LEU A 50 -6.72 -9.57 -8.87
C LEU A 50 -5.42 -9.73 -9.66
N VAL A 51 -4.80 -8.61 -10.05
CA VAL A 51 -3.38 -8.61 -10.42
C VAL A 51 -2.59 -8.28 -9.16
N TRP A 52 -1.64 -9.14 -8.82
CA TRP A 52 -0.80 -9.03 -7.64
C TRP A 52 0.62 -8.70 -8.03
N SER A 53 1.16 -7.61 -7.45
CA SER A 53 2.55 -7.22 -7.65
C SER A 53 3.50 -8.26 -7.06
N HIS A 54 4.38 -8.83 -7.90
CA HIS A 54 5.34 -9.86 -7.51
C HIS A 54 6.72 -9.56 -8.11
N PRO A 55 7.83 -9.79 -7.37
CA PRO A 55 9.17 -9.32 -7.77
C PRO A 55 9.67 -9.80 -9.15
N SER A 56 9.24 -10.97 -9.61
CA SER A 56 9.62 -11.50 -10.93
C SER A 56 8.72 -10.99 -12.06
N SER A 57 7.40 -10.97 -11.82
CA SER A 57 6.37 -10.59 -12.79
C SER A 57 5.02 -10.50 -12.07
N PRO A 58 4.11 -9.60 -12.46
CA PRO A 58 2.74 -9.60 -11.96
C PRO A 58 2.06 -10.98 -12.06
N GLN A 59 1.24 -11.31 -11.08
CA GLN A 59 0.50 -12.58 -11.03
C GLN A 59 -1.00 -12.32 -11.00
N VAL A 60 -1.76 -13.04 -11.80
CA VAL A 60 -3.22 -13.08 -11.66
C VAL A 60 -3.58 -14.07 -10.57
N ILE A 61 -4.28 -13.61 -9.53
CA ILE A 61 -4.73 -14.43 -8.40
C ILE A 61 -6.26 -14.41 -8.31
N PRO A 62 -6.89 -15.51 -7.86
CA PRO A 62 -8.34 -15.54 -7.71
C PRO A 62 -8.82 -14.58 -6.61
N PRO A 63 -10.10 -14.18 -6.63
CA PRO A 63 -10.70 -13.46 -5.52
C PRO A 63 -10.74 -14.33 -4.26
N PHE A 64 -10.79 -13.67 -3.10
CA PHE A 64 -10.89 -14.28 -1.78
C PHE A 64 -12.24 -13.94 -1.16
N LYS A 65 -12.86 -14.93 -0.52
CA LYS A 65 -14.18 -14.78 0.11
C LYS A 65 -14.25 -13.70 1.19
N ASP A 66 -13.15 -13.45 1.90
CA ASP A 66 -13.06 -12.55 3.04
C ASP A 66 -11.60 -12.14 3.31
N ILE A 67 -11.41 -11.24 4.28
CA ILE A 67 -10.11 -10.72 4.70
C ILE A 67 -9.23 -11.84 5.27
N ASP A 68 -9.81 -12.79 6.00
CA ASP A 68 -9.06 -13.92 6.60
C ASP A 68 -8.45 -14.80 5.51
N ALA A 69 -9.21 -15.15 4.46
CA ALA A 69 -8.70 -15.90 3.32
C ALA A 69 -7.58 -15.15 2.59
N PHE A 70 -7.69 -13.83 2.48
CA PHE A 70 -6.62 -12.98 1.94
C PHE A 70 -5.36 -13.02 2.83
N HIS A 71 -5.50 -12.92 4.15
CA HIS A 71 -4.36 -13.04 5.09
C HIS A 71 -3.69 -14.41 5.03
N GLU A 72 -4.46 -15.49 4.94
CA GLU A 72 -3.91 -16.85 4.77
C GLU A 72 -3.13 -17.00 3.46
N MET A 73 -3.58 -16.34 2.38
CA MET A 73 -2.78 -16.26 1.15
C MET A 73 -1.45 -15.55 1.39
N LEU A 74 -1.42 -14.44 2.15
CA LEU A 74 -0.15 -13.77 2.49
C LEU A 74 0.80 -14.69 3.27
N PHE A 75 0.31 -15.46 4.25
CA PHE A 75 1.12 -16.43 4.98
C PHE A 75 1.60 -17.59 4.09
N SER A 76 0.80 -18.01 3.11
CA SER A 76 1.20 -19.07 2.18
C SER A 76 2.46 -18.72 1.39
N ARG A 77 2.68 -17.43 1.12
CA ARG A 77 3.81 -16.88 0.36
C ARG A 77 5.11 -16.73 1.17
N VAL A 78 5.07 -16.98 2.48
CA VAL A 78 6.27 -16.96 3.33
C VAL A 78 7.21 -18.10 2.93
N ILE A 79 8.47 -17.77 2.63
CA ILE A 79 9.49 -18.73 2.17
C ILE A 79 9.97 -19.60 3.35
N TYR A 80 10.42 -18.96 4.43
CA TYR A 80 10.92 -19.66 5.62
C TYR A 80 9.80 -19.93 6.61
N LYS A 81 9.26 -21.16 6.59
CA LYS A 81 8.09 -21.55 7.41
C LYS A 81 8.34 -21.44 8.93
N THR A 82 9.60 -21.49 9.35
CA THR A 82 10.10 -21.17 10.71
C THR A 82 9.65 -19.79 11.22
N ARG A 83 9.37 -18.83 10.32
CA ARG A 83 8.90 -17.47 10.67
C ARG A 83 7.40 -17.39 10.93
N LEU A 84 6.62 -18.38 10.49
CA LEU A 84 5.15 -18.35 10.59
C LEU A 84 4.64 -18.17 12.02
N PRO A 85 5.18 -18.81 13.07
CA PRO A 85 4.72 -18.58 14.45
C PRO A 85 4.85 -17.12 14.89
N ARG A 86 5.95 -16.44 14.53
CA ARG A 86 6.16 -15.02 14.82
C ARG A 86 5.20 -14.15 14.00
N LEU A 87 5.07 -14.40 12.71
CA LEU A 87 4.17 -13.64 11.82
C LEU A 87 2.72 -13.77 12.26
N ARG A 88 2.26 -14.97 12.60
CA ARG A 88 0.91 -15.19 13.14
C ARG A 88 0.69 -14.50 14.48
N ARG A 89 1.73 -14.34 15.31
CA ARG A 89 1.65 -13.55 16.55
C ARG A 89 1.47 -12.06 16.26
N LEU A 90 2.23 -11.50 15.31
CA LEU A 90 2.09 -10.10 14.86
C LEU A 90 0.73 -9.84 14.21
N ALA A 91 0.12 -10.86 13.61
CA ALA A 91 -1.17 -10.74 12.94
C ALA A 91 -2.37 -10.72 13.90
N ARG A 92 -2.22 -11.21 15.14
CA ARG A 92 -3.31 -11.24 16.12
C ARG A 92 -4.00 -9.88 16.32
N PRO A 93 -3.29 -8.76 16.60
CA PRO A 93 -3.95 -7.46 16.74
C PRO A 93 -4.61 -6.98 15.43
N VAL A 94 -4.04 -7.32 14.26
CA VAL A 94 -4.62 -6.98 12.95
C VAL A 94 -5.93 -7.73 12.71
N HIS A 95 -5.96 -9.04 12.99
CA HIS A 95 -7.13 -9.90 12.79
C HIS A 95 -8.23 -9.61 13.83
N ALA A 96 -7.87 -9.07 15.00
CA ALA A 96 -8.85 -8.67 16.02
C ALA A 96 -9.64 -7.41 15.62
N LYS A 97 -9.14 -6.61 14.66
CA LYS A 97 -9.82 -5.41 14.17
C LYS A 97 -10.76 -5.78 13.03
N GLN A 98 -11.94 -5.16 13.04
CA GLN A 98 -12.83 -5.22 11.88
C GLN A 98 -12.35 -4.22 10.83
N HIS A 99 -11.95 -4.75 9.67
CA HIS A 99 -11.55 -3.96 8.52
C HIS A 99 -12.67 -3.91 7.50
N ARG A 100 -12.91 -2.72 6.94
CA ARG A 100 -13.82 -2.56 5.80
C ARG A 100 -13.12 -2.92 4.51
N ILE A 101 -13.89 -3.31 3.51
CA ILE A 101 -13.40 -3.50 2.15
C ILE A 101 -13.64 -2.21 1.36
N ARG A 102 -12.60 -1.75 0.66
CA ARG A 102 -12.59 -0.47 -0.03
C ARG A 102 -11.85 -0.60 -1.36
N PHE A 103 -12.29 0.16 -2.36
CA PHE A 103 -11.58 0.22 -3.62
C PHE A 103 -10.22 0.88 -3.40
N THR A 104 -9.17 0.23 -3.88
CA THR A 104 -7.77 0.50 -3.57
C THR A 104 -7.01 0.46 -4.89
N HIS A 105 -6.21 1.47 -5.18
CA HIS A 105 -5.34 1.53 -6.34
C HIS A 105 -4.17 0.54 -6.22
N ALA A 106 -3.68 0.34 -4.99
CA ALA A 106 -2.61 -0.59 -4.63
C ALA A 106 -1.21 -0.30 -5.20
N ASP A 107 -1.07 0.80 -5.94
CA ASP A 107 0.22 1.33 -6.42
C ASP A 107 0.17 2.85 -6.61
N LEU A 108 -0.49 3.54 -5.68
CA LEU A 108 -0.58 4.99 -5.72
C LEU A 108 0.74 5.60 -5.23
N HIS A 109 1.45 6.28 -6.12
CA HIS A 109 2.63 7.09 -5.81
C HIS A 109 2.71 8.28 -6.75
N VAL A 110 3.58 9.25 -6.46
CA VAL A 110 3.68 10.51 -7.22
C VAL A 110 3.97 10.32 -8.72
N GLY A 111 4.54 9.18 -9.13
CA GLY A 111 4.79 8.85 -10.53
C GLY A 111 3.54 8.45 -11.31
N ASN A 112 2.48 8.04 -10.61
CA ASN A 112 1.19 7.66 -11.17
C ASN A 112 0.16 8.80 -11.12
N ILE A 113 0.63 10.03 -10.85
CA ILE A 113 -0.19 11.25 -10.80
C ILE A 113 0.20 12.17 -11.96
N ILE A 114 -0.77 12.50 -12.82
CA ILE A 114 -0.59 13.50 -13.88
C ILE A 114 -1.14 14.83 -13.40
N VAL A 115 -0.31 15.88 -13.49
CA VAL A 115 -0.65 17.25 -13.10
C VAL A 115 -0.70 18.15 -14.33
N LYS A 116 -1.73 18.98 -14.44
CA LYS A 116 -1.86 20.02 -15.46
C LYS A 116 -2.29 21.32 -14.80
N ASP A 117 -1.56 22.40 -15.08
CA ASP A 117 -1.86 23.75 -14.55
C ASP A 117 -2.02 23.80 -13.02
N GLY A 118 -1.19 23.00 -12.30
CA GLY A 118 -1.24 22.92 -10.83
C GLY A 118 -2.44 22.17 -10.27
N ARG A 119 -3.18 21.42 -11.11
CA ARG A 119 -4.37 20.65 -10.75
C ARG A 119 -4.18 19.17 -11.11
N LEU A 120 -4.95 18.31 -10.45
CA LEU A 120 -4.98 16.89 -10.80
C LEU A 120 -5.60 16.73 -12.20
N ALA A 121 -4.86 16.13 -13.13
CA ALA A 121 -5.35 15.82 -14.46
C ALA A 121 -5.77 14.35 -14.59
N ALA A 122 -5.00 13.43 -14.00
CA ALA A 122 -5.32 12.01 -13.98
C ALA A 122 -4.56 11.25 -12.89
N ILE A 123 -5.12 10.10 -12.49
CA ILE A 123 -4.43 9.02 -11.80
C ILE A 123 -4.33 7.86 -12.80
N ILE A 124 -3.15 7.26 -12.95
CA ILE A 124 -2.87 6.23 -13.96
C ILE A 124 -2.32 4.96 -13.32
N ASP A 125 -2.15 3.91 -14.13
CA ASP A 125 -1.54 2.64 -13.74
C ASP A 125 -2.37 1.80 -12.73
N TRP A 126 -3.62 1.55 -13.13
CA TRP A 126 -4.63 0.87 -12.32
C TRP A 126 -4.52 -0.66 -12.32
N GLU A 127 -3.43 -1.24 -12.82
CA GLU A 127 -3.37 -2.69 -13.07
C GLU A 127 -3.54 -3.53 -11.80
N PHE A 128 -3.10 -3.03 -10.65
CA PHE A 128 -3.21 -3.69 -9.34
C PHE A 128 -4.48 -3.32 -8.56
N ALA A 129 -5.33 -2.46 -9.13
CA ALA A 129 -6.48 -1.92 -8.44
C ALA A 129 -7.56 -2.98 -8.18
N GLY A 130 -8.28 -2.83 -7.08
CA GLY A 130 -9.31 -3.77 -6.67
C GLY A 130 -9.93 -3.45 -5.32
N TRP A 131 -10.72 -4.38 -4.82
CA TRP A 131 -11.33 -4.38 -3.50
C TRP A 131 -10.40 -5.06 -2.51
N TYR A 132 -9.88 -4.28 -1.58
CA TYR A 132 -8.92 -4.72 -0.56
C TYR A 132 -9.35 -4.26 0.84
N PRO A 133 -8.78 -4.83 1.91
CA PRO A 133 -8.91 -4.26 3.25
C PRO A 133 -8.56 -2.76 3.28
N GLU A 134 -9.26 -1.98 4.09
CA GLU A 134 -9.14 -0.52 4.03
C GLU A 134 -7.74 0.02 4.35
N TYR A 135 -6.92 -0.75 5.07
CA TYR A 135 -5.55 -0.36 5.38
C TYR A 135 -4.60 -0.48 4.19
N CYS A 136 -4.93 -1.26 3.15
CA CYS A 136 -3.98 -1.62 2.08
C CYS A 136 -3.44 -0.40 1.31
N GLU A 137 -4.29 0.60 1.02
CA GLU A 137 -3.85 1.82 0.31
C GLU A 137 -2.80 2.62 1.10
N CYS A 138 -3.03 2.75 2.41
CA CYS A 138 -2.10 3.45 3.29
C CYS A 138 -0.75 2.73 3.33
N ILE A 139 -0.78 1.39 3.42
CA ILE A 139 0.42 0.57 3.45
C ILE A 139 1.17 0.57 2.11
N SER A 140 0.48 0.53 0.96
CA SER A 140 1.10 0.62 -0.36
C SER A 140 1.81 1.96 -0.55
N ILE A 141 1.13 3.06 -0.24
CA ILE A 141 1.69 4.42 -0.32
C ILE A 141 2.93 4.56 0.56
N GLN A 142 2.86 4.13 1.82
CA GLN A 142 4.00 4.20 2.73
C GLN A 142 5.18 3.35 2.24
N THR A 143 4.92 2.15 1.72
CA THR A 143 5.96 1.27 1.17
C THR A 143 6.65 1.91 -0.04
N GLN A 144 5.89 2.54 -0.94
CA GLN A 144 6.45 3.25 -2.09
C GLN A 144 7.21 4.52 -1.66
N ALA A 145 6.70 5.26 -0.67
CA ALA A 145 7.35 6.46 -0.15
C ALA A 145 8.66 6.17 0.61
N LEU A 146 8.82 4.99 1.22
CA LEU A 146 10.12 4.56 1.78
C LEU A 146 11.20 4.41 0.71
N ARG A 147 10.82 4.10 -0.54
CA ARG A 147 11.74 4.06 -1.68
C ARG A 147 12.05 5.47 -2.22
N GLN A 148 11.24 6.48 -1.87
CA GLN A 148 11.34 7.86 -2.33
C GLN A 148 11.02 8.84 -1.18
N LYS A 149 11.99 9.05 -0.26
CA LYS A 149 11.80 9.74 1.04
C LYS A 149 11.09 11.12 0.97
N ALA A 150 11.22 11.85 -0.14
CA ALA A 150 10.53 13.13 -0.37
C ALA A 150 9.00 13.02 -0.47
N SER A 151 8.45 11.80 -0.59
CA SER A 151 7.02 11.55 -0.84
C SER A 151 6.14 11.49 0.40
N LEU A 152 6.67 11.28 1.61
CA LEU A 152 5.83 11.13 2.83
C LEU A 152 5.12 12.43 3.20
N ALA A 153 5.84 13.54 3.27
CA ALA A 153 5.27 14.85 3.59
C ALA A 153 4.20 15.29 2.57
N PHE A 154 4.34 14.88 1.31
CA PHE A 154 3.33 15.10 0.28
C PHE A 154 2.03 14.34 0.61
N TRP A 155 2.12 13.05 0.94
CA TRP A 155 0.95 12.24 1.27
C TRP A 155 0.30 12.65 2.60
N ASP A 156 1.09 13.09 3.57
CA ASP A 156 0.59 13.69 4.80
C ASP A 156 -0.21 14.97 4.49
N ALA A 157 0.30 15.82 3.58
CA ALA A 157 -0.38 17.04 3.15
C ALA A 157 -1.66 16.78 2.32
N VAL A 158 -1.73 15.66 1.60
CA VAL A 158 -2.98 15.21 0.95
C VAL A 158 -4.04 14.83 1.99
N GLY A 159 -3.63 14.32 3.16
CA GLY A 159 -4.54 14.08 4.30
C GLY A 159 -5.54 12.93 4.14
N ALA A 160 -5.55 12.23 3.00
CA ALA A 160 -6.53 11.17 2.73
C ALA A 160 -6.29 9.87 3.54
N PHE A 161 -5.13 9.74 4.19
CA PHE A 161 -4.72 8.54 4.91
C PHE A 161 -4.29 8.84 6.36
N ALA A 162 -4.75 9.95 6.91
CA ALA A 162 -4.32 10.49 8.19
C ALA A 162 -4.39 9.48 9.35
N ASP A 163 -3.38 9.64 10.21
CA ASP A 163 -3.24 9.22 11.61
C ASP A 163 -3.19 7.74 11.91
N GLY A 164 -1.97 7.17 11.95
CA GLY A 164 -1.51 6.14 12.91
C GLY A 164 -2.35 4.87 13.12
N LYS A 165 -3.46 4.72 12.41
CA LYS A 165 -4.57 3.79 12.69
C LYS A 165 -4.18 2.36 12.35
N TYR A 166 -3.23 2.23 11.43
CA TYR A 166 -2.81 0.97 10.85
C TYR A 166 -1.38 0.58 11.27
N GLY A 167 -0.99 0.91 12.52
CA GLY A 167 0.34 0.59 13.06
C GLY A 167 0.65 -0.90 13.05
N ASP A 168 -0.26 -1.73 13.59
CA ASP A 168 -0.10 -3.19 13.60
C ASP A 168 -0.05 -3.77 12.18
N GLU A 169 -0.90 -3.25 11.29
CA GLU A 169 -0.98 -3.64 9.89
C GLU A 169 0.33 -3.33 9.16
N LYS A 170 0.95 -2.19 9.48
CA LYS A 170 2.26 -1.80 8.94
C LYS A 170 3.38 -2.71 9.43
N VAL A 171 3.39 -3.03 10.73
CA VAL A 171 4.36 -3.96 11.31
C VAL A 171 4.22 -5.34 10.67
N LEU A 172 2.99 -5.85 10.57
CA LEU A 172 2.71 -7.14 9.92
C LEU A 172 3.12 -7.14 8.45
N HIS A 173 2.75 -6.12 7.68
CA HIS A 173 3.09 -6.01 6.27
C HIS A 173 4.59 -5.97 6.04
N THR A 174 5.32 -5.17 6.83
CA THR A 174 6.79 -5.08 6.75
C THR A 174 7.44 -6.43 7.03
N ALA A 175 6.96 -7.15 8.05
CA ALA A 175 7.46 -8.48 8.39
C ALA A 175 7.14 -9.52 7.32
N LEU A 176 5.95 -9.46 6.69
CA LEU A 176 5.56 -10.32 5.57
C LEU A 176 6.43 -10.06 4.33
N LEU A 177 6.66 -8.78 4.00
CA LEU A 177 7.53 -8.39 2.87
C LEU A 177 8.95 -8.94 3.05
N GLY A 178 9.54 -8.81 4.25
CA GLY A 178 10.86 -9.37 4.57
C GLY A 178 10.91 -10.90 4.67
N SER A 179 9.80 -11.61 4.43
CA SER A 179 9.67 -13.06 4.56
C SER A 179 9.15 -13.75 3.29
N ALA A 180 8.84 -13.01 2.23
CA ALA A 180 8.29 -13.51 0.97
C ALA A 180 9.12 -13.06 -0.24
N GLY A 181 9.15 -13.88 -1.30
CA GLY A 181 9.82 -13.56 -2.57
C GLY A 181 11.30 -13.19 -2.44
N ASN A 182 11.79 -12.34 -3.34
CA ASN A 182 13.21 -11.90 -3.39
C ASN A 182 13.61 -10.99 -2.22
N THR A 183 12.65 -10.56 -1.40
CA THR A 183 12.88 -9.76 -0.19
C THR A 183 12.98 -10.64 1.07
N ALA A 184 12.82 -11.96 0.94
CA ALA A 184 12.97 -12.88 2.06
C ALA A 184 14.43 -12.90 2.53
N VAL A 185 14.65 -12.46 3.76
CA VAL A 185 15.95 -12.57 4.41
C VAL A 185 16.09 -14.00 4.96
N PRO A 186 17.22 -14.69 4.76
CA PRO A 186 17.50 -15.98 5.41
C PRO A 186 17.42 -15.93 6.95
N ASP A 187 17.20 -17.06 7.61
CA ASP A 187 17.07 -17.11 9.07
C ASP A 187 18.41 -16.88 9.82
N ASP A 188 19.54 -17.19 9.18
CA ASP A 188 20.91 -17.00 9.66
C ASP A 188 21.41 -15.56 9.49
N VAL A 189 20.81 -14.81 8.56
CA VAL A 189 21.00 -13.38 8.40
C VAL A 189 19.91 -12.69 9.22
N ALA A 190 20.09 -12.60 10.54
CA ALA A 190 19.13 -11.92 11.41
C ALA A 190 18.80 -10.52 10.85
N PRO A 191 17.57 -10.25 10.37
CA PRO A 191 17.21 -8.87 10.18
C PRO A 191 16.94 -8.36 11.59
N ASP A 192 17.83 -7.48 12.04
CA ASP A 192 17.55 -6.57 13.13
C ASP A 192 16.30 -5.75 12.77
N LEU A 193 15.14 -6.32 13.06
CA LEU A 193 13.87 -5.61 13.17
C LEU A 193 13.64 -5.23 14.65
N ALA A 194 14.67 -5.23 15.50
CA ALA A 194 14.56 -4.79 16.89
C ALA A 194 14.30 -3.26 16.98
N GLY A 195 14.31 -2.54 15.86
CA GLY A 195 13.97 -1.11 15.81
C GLY A 195 12.50 -0.76 15.55
N LEU A 196 11.56 -1.70 15.50
CA LEU A 196 10.14 -1.39 15.15
C LEU A 196 9.10 -1.93 16.16
N GLY A 197 9.46 -2.11 17.43
CA GLY A 197 8.51 -2.62 18.42
C GLY A 197 8.87 -2.46 19.89
N GLU A 198 9.81 -1.57 20.24
CA GLU A 198 9.98 -1.11 21.62
C GLU A 198 9.88 0.41 21.66
N GLU A 199 8.68 0.93 21.42
CA GLU A 199 8.15 2.11 22.11
C GLU A 199 6.64 2.20 21.82
N LEU A 200 5.87 2.16 22.93
CA LEU A 200 4.40 2.12 23.11
C LEU A 200 3.74 0.74 23.13
#